data_AF-A0A2I1FX93-F1
#
_entry.id   AF-A0A2I1FX93-F1
#
_cell.length_a   1.000
_cell.length_b   1.000
_cell.length_c   1.000
_cell.angle_alpha   90.00
_cell.angle_beta   90.00
_cell.angle_gamma   90.00
#
_symmetry.space_group_name_H-M   'P 1'
#
loop_
_entity.id
_entity.type
_entity.pdbx_description
1 polymer ?
#
loop_
_entity_poly.entity_id
_entity_poly.type
_entity_poly.pdbx_seq_one_letter_code
_entity_poly.pdbx_strand_id
1 'polypeptide(L)'
;MLRIKVSKSQRSFRSQSPKDLIYDIYWDGKRVDRHIRKFIDNLCESTLDAAWSFNRTHRSVFSDTTDTIEEKVTWTLFKKNTGSNCTTSMINDRFIKHLKLLNYLLPTLEIMKERRYDLYGDVKCRLCLEENEDDDHMIYCKQLSDKWITIANNTVCKCNQTIKNFLLQEKHIQLSQEDIQQLLT
;
A
#
# COMPACT_ATOMS: atom_id res chain seq x y z
N MET A 1 30.23 -16.34 2.53
CA MET A 1 30.07 -16.08 1.08
C MET A 1 29.13 -17.15 0.51
N LEU A 2 27.93 -16.78 0.08
CA LEU A 2 26.92 -17.71 -0.43
C LEU A 2 27.39 -18.22 -1.82
N ARG A 3 27.60 -19.53 -1.99
CA ARG A 3 28.07 -20.11 -3.26
C ARG A 3 26.92 -20.89 -3.90
N ILE A 4 26.48 -20.43 -5.07
CA ILE A 4 25.49 -21.14 -5.88
C ILE A 4 26.25 -22.10 -6.81
N LYS A 5 26.00 -23.41 -6.69
CA LYS A 5 26.53 -24.40 -7.63
C LYS A 5 25.40 -24.84 -8.55
N VAL A 6 25.59 -24.64 -9.85
CA VAL A 6 24.70 -25.18 -10.88
C VAL A 6 25.19 -26.57 -11.24
N SER A 7 24.50 -27.62 -10.78
CA SER A 7 24.77 -28.99 -11.18
C SER A 7 24.00 -29.32 -12.47
N LYS A 8 24.70 -29.45 -13.60
CA LYS A 8 24.12 -30.02 -14.81
C LYS A 8 24.00 -31.55 -14.63
N SER A 9 22.79 -32.03 -14.37
CA SER A 9 22.48 -33.45 -14.54
C SER A 9 22.62 -33.78 -16.03
N GLN A 10 23.53 -34.69 -16.40
CA GLN A 10 23.66 -35.19 -17.76
C GLN A 10 22.36 -35.92 -18.17
N ARG A 11 21.45 -35.20 -18.83
CA ARG A 11 20.48 -35.75 -19.77
C ARG A 11 20.57 -34.96 -21.07
N SER A 12 20.46 -35.68 -22.17
CA SER A 12 20.79 -35.26 -23.53
C SER A 12 20.23 -33.89 -23.92
N PHE A 13 21.01 -33.21 -24.76
CA PHE A 13 20.76 -31.88 -25.28
C PHE A 13 19.47 -31.86 -26.14
N ARG A 14 18.34 -31.51 -25.54
CA ARG A 14 17.16 -30.99 -26.23
C ARG A 14 16.66 -29.76 -25.47
N SER A 15 16.44 -28.69 -26.21
CA SER A 15 16.02 -27.35 -25.79
C SER A 15 15.07 -27.35 -24.58
N GLN A 16 15.62 -27.14 -23.38
CA GLN A 16 14.83 -26.90 -22.18
C GLN A 16 14.52 -25.41 -22.05
N SER A 17 13.25 -25.08 -21.87
CA SER A 17 12.84 -23.72 -21.51
C SER A 17 13.46 -23.31 -20.16
N PRO A 18 13.66 -22.01 -19.87
CA PRO A 18 14.40 -21.53 -18.69
C PRO A 18 13.81 -21.93 -17.32
N LYS A 19 12.65 -22.59 -17.27
CA LYS A 19 11.86 -22.80 -16.04
C LYS A 19 12.32 -23.98 -15.17
N ASP A 20 13.23 -24.85 -15.64
CA ASP A 20 13.57 -26.11 -14.95
C ASP A 20 15.06 -26.25 -14.52
N LEU A 21 15.73 -25.13 -14.23
CA LEU A 21 17.10 -25.19 -13.69
C LEU A 21 17.07 -25.50 -12.19
N ILE A 22 17.35 -26.76 -11.82
CA ILE A 22 17.52 -27.21 -10.44
C ILE A 22 18.92 -26.78 -9.96
N TYR A 23 19.01 -25.73 -9.15
CA TYR A 23 20.26 -25.27 -8.52
C TYR A 23 20.32 -25.64 -7.02
N ASP A 24 21.41 -26.24 -6.56
CA ASP A 24 21.60 -26.52 -5.14
C ASP A 24 22.34 -25.34 -4.48
N ILE A 25 21.73 -24.80 -3.42
CA ILE A 25 22.30 -23.70 -2.65
C ILE A 25 23.14 -24.30 -1.52
N TYR A 26 24.36 -23.81 -1.35
CA TYR A 26 25.23 -24.19 -0.25
C TYR A 26 25.56 -22.98 0.62
N TRP A 27 25.51 -23.17 1.95
CA TRP A 27 25.98 -22.22 2.94
C TRP A 27 27.06 -22.89 3.78
N ASP A 28 28.26 -22.31 3.81
CA ASP A 28 29.42 -22.86 4.53
C ASP A 28 29.70 -24.35 4.20
N GLY A 29 29.64 -24.69 2.91
CA GLY A 29 29.84 -26.06 2.43
C GLY A 29 28.68 -27.03 2.70
N LYS A 30 27.66 -26.64 3.48
CA LYS A 30 26.46 -27.44 3.76
C LYS A 30 25.35 -27.11 2.77
N ARG A 31 24.70 -28.14 2.22
CA ARG A 31 23.54 -27.95 1.33
C ARG A 31 22.39 -27.37 2.14
N VAL A 32 21.82 -26.27 1.65
CA VAL A 32 20.61 -25.69 2.23
C VAL A 32 19.42 -26.51 1.74
N ASP A 33 18.69 -27.11 2.67
CA ASP A 33 17.49 -27.87 2.36
C ASP A 33 16.39 -26.94 1.83
N ARG A 34 15.85 -27.27 0.66
CA ARG A 34 14.84 -26.45 -0.02
C ARG A 34 13.50 -26.47 0.70
N HIS A 35 13.11 -27.61 1.27
CA HIS A 35 11.85 -27.75 1.99
C HIS A 35 11.89 -26.99 3.31
N ILE A 36 13.00 -27.08 4.04
CA ILE A 36 13.22 -26.31 5.28
C ILE A 36 13.26 -24.81 4.95
N ARG A 37 13.97 -24.40 3.90
CA ARG A 37 13.97 -22.99 3.45
C ARG A 37 12.55 -22.51 3.13
N LYS A 38 11.81 -23.24 2.29
CA LYS A 38 10.43 -22.87 1.92
C LYS A 38 9.51 -22.83 3.13
N PHE A 39 9.69 -23.74 4.07
CA PHE A 39 8.94 -23.74 5.34
C PHE A 39 9.25 -22.49 6.16
N ILE A 40 10.53 -22.11 6.30
CA ILE A 40 10.93 -20.89 7.01
C ILE A 40 10.38 -19.65 6.28
N ASP A 41 10.49 -19.58 4.96
CA ASP A 41 9.96 -18.47 4.17
C ASP A 41 8.45 -18.31 4.41
N ASN A 42 7.68 -19.40 4.29
CA ASN A 42 6.24 -19.41 4.57
C ASN A 42 5.91 -19.01 6.02
N LEU A 43 6.70 -19.47 6.99
CA LEU A 43 6.50 -19.14 8.42
C LEU A 43 6.74 -17.64 8.65
N CYS A 44 7.81 -17.09 8.08
CA CYS A 44 8.13 -15.67 8.15
C CYS A 44 7.05 -14.82 7.47
N GLU A 45 6.61 -15.19 6.27
CA GLU A 45 5.50 -14.54 5.56
C GLU A 45 4.22 -14.57 6.42
N SER A 46 3.83 -15.73 6.92
CA SER A 46 2.63 -15.86 7.76
C SER A 46 2.72 -15.07 9.07
N THR A 47 3.91 -15.02 9.69
CA THR A 47 4.14 -14.26 10.93
C THR A 47 4.06 -12.77 10.67
N LEU A 48 4.64 -12.31 9.56
CA LEU A 48 4.51 -10.92 9.12
C LEU A 48 3.05 -10.60 8.84
N ASP A 49 2.36 -11.39 8.03
CA ASP A 49 0.95 -11.19 7.69
C ASP A 49 0.07 -11.12 8.94
N ALA A 50 0.31 -12.00 9.92
CA ALA A 50 -0.37 -11.96 11.21
C ALA A 50 -0.06 -10.66 11.97
N ALA A 51 1.20 -10.27 12.09
CA ALA A 51 1.60 -9.02 12.76
C ALA A 51 0.99 -7.78 12.09
N TRP A 52 0.94 -7.74 10.76
CA TRP A 52 0.28 -6.69 9.99
C TRP A 52 -1.24 -6.68 10.21
N SER A 53 -1.86 -7.86 10.31
CA SER A 53 -3.30 -7.99 10.60
C SER A 53 -3.65 -7.45 12.00
N PHE A 54 -2.73 -7.53 12.96
CA PHE A 54 -2.90 -6.99 14.31
C PHE A 54 -2.45 -5.52 14.46
N ASN A 55 -2.12 -4.82 13.37
CA ASN A 55 -1.76 -3.41 13.45
C ASN A 55 -2.92 -2.57 14.05
N ARG A 56 -2.58 -1.54 14.84
CA ARG A 56 -3.48 -0.76 15.71
C ARG A 56 -4.76 -0.28 15.00
N THR A 57 -4.65 0.02 13.71
CA THR A 57 -5.72 0.48 12.80
C THR A 57 -6.72 -0.61 12.38
N HIS A 58 -6.26 -1.85 12.21
CA HIS A 58 -7.09 -2.95 11.74
C HIS A 58 -7.74 -3.73 12.89
N ARG A 59 -7.36 -3.42 14.14
CA ARG A 59 -7.89 -4.09 15.33
C ARG A 59 -9.42 -3.93 15.43
N SER A 60 -9.95 -2.75 15.13
CA SER A 60 -11.40 -2.51 15.10
C SER A 60 -12.08 -3.13 13.88
N VAL A 61 -11.41 -3.32 12.74
CA VAL A 61 -11.97 -4.02 11.56
C VAL A 61 -12.31 -5.47 11.89
N PHE A 62 -11.57 -6.09 12.80
CA PHE A 62 -11.88 -7.42 13.34
C PHE A 62 -12.90 -7.41 14.49
N SER A 63 -13.31 -6.22 14.98
CA SER A 63 -14.25 -6.06 16.09
C SER A 63 -15.63 -5.54 15.65
N ASP A 64 -15.68 -4.62 14.68
CA ASP A 64 -16.86 -3.90 14.23
C ASP A 64 -16.90 -3.79 12.70
N THR A 65 -17.89 -4.46 12.11
CA THR A 65 -18.12 -4.62 10.67
C THR A 65 -18.61 -3.36 9.93
N THR A 66 -18.64 -2.19 10.56
CA THR A 66 -19.36 -1.00 10.04
C THR A 66 -18.51 -0.06 9.17
N ASP A 67 -17.18 -0.06 9.33
CA ASP A 67 -16.27 0.77 8.54
C ASP A 67 -15.34 -0.08 7.65
N THR A 68 -15.95 -0.95 6.82
CA THR A 68 -15.21 -1.77 5.86
C THR A 68 -14.56 -0.87 4.80
N ILE A 69 -13.25 -0.64 4.94
CA ILE A 69 -12.40 -0.16 3.85
C ILE A 69 -12.66 -1.05 2.63
N GLU A 70 -13.02 -0.47 1.49
CA GLU A 70 -13.24 -1.22 0.26
C GLU A 70 -11.91 -1.79 -0.26
N GLU A 71 -11.59 -2.99 0.21
CA GLU A 71 -10.29 -3.64 0.04
C GLU A 71 -9.86 -3.71 -1.44
N LYS A 72 -10.79 -4.03 -2.35
CA LYS A 72 -10.52 -4.11 -3.79
C LYS A 72 -10.06 -2.78 -4.37
N VAL A 73 -10.72 -1.68 -4.01
CA VAL A 73 -10.38 -0.34 -4.49
C VAL A 73 -9.03 0.10 -3.91
N THR A 74 -8.84 -0.13 -2.62
CA THR A 74 -7.59 0.16 -1.90
C THR A 74 -6.39 -0.57 -2.51
N TRP A 75 -6.48 -1.88 -2.74
CA TRP A 75 -5.40 -2.65 -3.37
C TRP A 75 -5.17 -2.25 -4.82
N THR A 76 -6.21 -1.87 -5.56
CA THR A 76 -6.07 -1.36 -6.93
C THR A 76 -5.25 -0.06 -6.94
N LEU A 77 -5.46 0.82 -5.96
CA LEU A 77 -4.68 2.04 -5.80
C LEU A 77 -3.21 1.75 -5.44
N PHE A 78 -2.97 0.78 -4.56
CA PHE A 78 -1.61 0.36 -4.19
C PHE A 78 -0.85 -0.26 -5.34
N LYS A 79 -1.46 -1.18 -6.10
CA LYS A 79 -0.83 -1.88 -7.22
C LYS A 79 -0.23 -0.94 -8.28
N LYS A 80 -0.82 0.25 -8.44
CA LYS A 80 -0.30 1.30 -9.35
C LYS A 80 1.08 1.82 -8.95
N ASN A 81 1.49 1.67 -7.69
CA ASN A 81 2.73 2.22 -7.14
C ASN A 81 3.67 1.13 -6.58
N THR A 82 3.42 -0.16 -6.82
CA THR A 82 4.23 -1.27 -6.29
C THR A 82 4.99 -2.03 -7.38
N GLY A 83 6.01 -2.79 -6.98
CA GLY A 83 6.75 -3.69 -7.88
C GLY A 83 7.41 -2.94 -9.02
N SER A 84 7.27 -3.44 -10.25
CA SER A 84 7.84 -2.81 -11.45
C SER A 84 7.28 -1.41 -11.76
N ASN A 85 6.14 -1.03 -11.17
CA ASN A 85 5.57 0.31 -11.32
C ASN A 85 6.25 1.35 -10.43
N CYS A 86 7.00 0.92 -9.41
CA CYS A 86 7.74 1.79 -8.50
C CYS A 86 9.13 2.12 -9.08
N THR A 87 9.17 2.93 -10.13
CA THR A 87 10.42 3.25 -10.85
C THR A 87 11.16 4.47 -10.34
N THR A 88 10.53 5.28 -9.50
CA THR A 88 11.10 6.55 -9.00
C THR A 88 10.85 6.74 -7.51
N SER A 89 11.69 7.53 -6.84
CA SER A 89 11.50 7.89 -5.43
C SER A 89 10.13 8.54 -5.19
N MET A 90 9.68 9.40 -6.11
CA MET A 90 8.37 10.05 -5.97
C MET A 90 7.20 9.06 -5.95
N ILE A 91 7.28 7.98 -6.74
CA ILE A 91 6.25 6.92 -6.72
C ILE A 91 6.32 6.14 -5.41
N ASN A 92 7.52 5.84 -4.94
CA ASN A 92 7.73 5.20 -3.64
C ASN A 92 7.17 6.06 -2.49
N ASP A 93 7.48 7.36 -2.47
CA ASP A 93 7.02 8.28 -1.43
C ASP A 93 5.48 8.37 -1.40
N ARG A 94 4.84 8.33 -2.57
CA ARG A 94 3.38 8.26 -2.68
C ARG A 94 2.83 6.95 -2.13
N PHE A 95 3.45 5.82 -2.46
CA PHE A 95 3.07 4.50 -1.93
C PHE A 95 3.18 4.47 -0.40
N ILE A 96 4.31 4.89 0.14
CA ILE A 96 4.56 4.97 1.58
C ILE A 96 3.55 5.90 2.26
N LYS A 97 3.23 7.05 1.63
CA LYS A 97 2.21 7.96 2.15
C LYS A 97 0.83 7.28 2.25
N HIS A 98 0.38 6.59 1.21
CA HIS A 98 -0.90 5.86 1.25
C HIS A 98 -0.89 4.77 2.33
N LEU A 99 0.21 4.03 2.44
CA LEU A 99 0.37 2.98 3.45
C LEU A 99 0.27 3.54 4.87
N LYS A 100 0.95 4.66 5.14
CA LYS A 100 0.90 5.33 6.44
C LYS A 100 -0.49 5.85 6.77
N LEU A 101 -1.18 6.47 5.81
CA LEU A 101 -2.52 7.00 6.01
C LEU A 101 -3.53 5.91 6.38
N LEU A 102 -3.50 4.78 5.66
CA LEU A 102 -4.41 3.65 5.91
C LEU A 102 -4.14 2.93 7.23
N ASN A 103 -2.96 3.13 7.82
CA ASN A 103 -2.56 2.51 9.07
C ASN A 103 -2.46 3.52 10.22
N TYR A 104 -3.03 4.74 10.11
CA TYR A 104 -2.92 5.78 11.16
C TYR A 104 -1.47 5.93 11.66
N LEU A 105 -0.49 5.86 10.74
CA LEU A 105 0.96 5.93 11.02
C LEU A 105 1.55 7.24 10.53
N LEU A 106 0.74 8.30 10.44
CA LEU A 106 1.26 9.64 10.20
C LEU A 106 2.17 10.02 11.38
N PRO A 107 3.23 10.82 11.14
CA PRO A 107 4.15 11.20 12.20
C PRO A 107 3.53 12.31 13.07
N THR A 108 2.49 11.99 13.83
CA THR A 108 1.95 12.85 14.90
C THR A 108 2.87 12.83 16.11
N LEU A 109 2.78 13.84 16.99
CA LEU A 109 3.56 13.84 18.23
C LEU A 109 3.28 12.62 19.10
N GLU A 110 2.07 12.06 19.13
CA GLU A 110 1.79 10.78 19.81
C GLU A 110 2.77 9.68 19.34
N ILE A 111 2.81 9.42 18.03
CA ILE A 111 3.65 8.37 17.42
C ILE A 111 5.14 8.71 17.54
N MET A 112 5.51 9.98 17.39
CA MET A 112 6.90 10.42 17.53
C MET A 112 7.40 10.21 18.97
N LYS A 113 6.58 10.49 19.98
CA LYS A 113 6.91 10.24 21.40
C LYS A 113 7.01 8.76 21.72
N GLU A 114 6.10 7.94 21.20
CA GLU A 114 6.14 6.49 21.34
C GLU A 114 7.48 5.91 20.84
N ARG A 115 8.02 6.47 19.75
CA ARG A 115 9.27 5.98 19.12
C ARG A 115 10.54 6.59 19.70
N ARG A 116 10.54 7.88 20.08
CA ARG A 116 11.72 8.64 20.51
C ARG A 116 11.37 9.70 21.56
N TYR A 117 10.91 9.23 22.73
CA TYR A 117 10.54 10.12 23.83
C TYR A 117 11.68 11.05 24.27
N ASP A 118 12.93 10.62 24.18
CA ASP A 118 14.12 11.40 24.49
C ASP A 118 14.24 12.70 23.68
N LEU A 119 13.68 12.74 22.46
CA LEU A 119 13.71 13.91 21.59
C LEU A 119 12.47 14.80 21.70
N TYR A 120 11.30 14.21 21.98
CA TYR A 120 10.02 14.91 21.89
C TYR A 120 9.37 15.19 23.26
N GLY A 121 9.70 14.43 24.30
CA GLY A 121 9.18 14.59 25.66
C GLY A 121 7.66 14.77 25.72
N ASP A 122 7.20 15.67 26.58
CA ASP A 122 5.77 15.97 26.77
C ASP A 122 5.27 17.16 25.94
N VAL A 123 5.99 17.53 24.88
CA VAL A 123 5.64 18.67 24.02
C VAL A 123 4.21 18.54 23.49
N LYS A 124 3.42 19.60 23.63
CA LYS A 124 2.04 19.72 23.11
C LYS A 124 2.04 20.00 21.61
N CYS A 125 0.87 19.98 20.98
CA CYS A 125 0.70 20.37 19.58
C CYS A 125 1.45 21.68 19.30
N ARG A 126 2.30 21.70 18.27
CA ARG A 126 3.13 22.89 17.99
C ARG A 126 2.33 24.08 17.46
N LEU A 127 1.10 23.84 17.04
CA LEU A 127 0.24 24.85 16.45
C LEU A 127 -0.57 25.57 17.54
N CYS A 128 -1.35 24.83 18.33
CA CYS A 128 -2.17 25.44 19.38
C CYS A 128 -1.46 25.56 20.74
N LEU A 129 -0.42 24.76 21.00
CA LEU A 129 0.31 24.70 22.27
C LEU A 129 -0.51 24.28 23.51
N GLU A 130 -1.76 23.86 23.32
CA GLU A 130 -2.70 23.54 24.41
C GLU A 130 -2.89 22.02 24.58
N GLU A 131 -3.25 21.34 23.50
CA GLU A 131 -3.65 19.93 23.52
C GLU A 131 -2.52 18.99 23.06
N ASN A 132 -2.65 17.69 23.37
CA ASN A 132 -1.76 16.69 22.80
C ASN A 132 -2.07 16.54 21.30
N GLU A 133 -1.03 16.46 20.47
CA GLU A 133 -1.21 16.18 19.05
C GLU A 133 -1.24 14.68 18.80
N ASP A 134 -2.44 14.20 18.51
CA ASP A 134 -2.76 12.89 17.94
C ASP A 134 -3.45 13.08 16.57
N ASP A 135 -3.86 11.98 15.93
CA ASP A 135 -4.48 12.02 14.61
C ASP A 135 -5.80 12.83 14.60
N ASP A 136 -6.62 12.73 15.65
CA ASP A 136 -7.89 13.44 15.73
C ASP A 136 -7.65 14.94 15.95
N HIS A 137 -6.72 15.31 16.85
CA HIS A 137 -6.35 16.70 17.10
C HIS A 137 -5.89 17.39 15.82
N MET A 138 -5.17 16.70 14.92
CA MET A 138 -4.79 17.28 13.63
C MET A 138 -5.99 17.72 12.78
N ILE A 139 -7.17 17.11 12.96
CA ILE A 139 -8.40 17.45 12.25
C ILE A 139 -9.10 18.65 12.90
N TYR A 140 -9.27 18.62 14.23
CA TYR A 140 -10.04 19.66 14.94
C TYR A 140 -9.18 20.80 15.54
N CYS A 141 -7.85 20.76 15.39
CA CYS A 141 -6.98 21.83 15.85
C CYS A 141 -7.42 23.17 15.27
N LYS A 142 -7.79 24.11 16.15
CA LYS A 142 -8.32 25.43 15.76
C LYS A 142 -7.41 26.18 14.78
N GLN A 143 -6.10 26.05 14.96
CA GLN A 143 -5.08 26.71 14.11
C GLN A 143 -5.01 26.13 12.69
N LEU A 144 -5.63 24.97 12.44
CA LEU A 144 -5.73 24.34 11.13
C LEU A 144 -7.09 24.57 10.46
N SER A 145 -8.06 25.19 11.14
CA SER A 145 -9.45 25.32 10.64
C SER A 145 -9.54 25.93 9.25
N ASP A 146 -8.92 27.10 9.03
CA ASP A 146 -8.94 27.79 7.72
C ASP A 146 -8.28 26.97 6.61
N LYS A 147 -7.23 26.22 6.95
CA LYS A 147 -6.55 25.31 6.02
C LYS A 147 -7.45 24.15 5.65
N TRP A 148 -8.15 23.56 6.61
CA TRP A 148 -9.11 22.49 6.35
C TRP A 148 -10.27 22.95 5.47
N ILE A 149 -10.80 24.16 5.70
CA ILE A 149 -11.82 24.76 4.83
C ILE A 149 -11.30 24.90 3.40
N THR A 150 -10.07 25.41 3.25
CA THR A 150 -9.42 25.56 1.94
C THR A 150 -9.22 24.21 1.24
N ILE A 151 -8.75 23.20 1.96
CA ILE A 151 -8.54 21.84 1.44
C ILE A 151 -9.88 21.22 1.02
N ALA A 152 -10.92 21.36 1.85
CA ALA A 152 -12.26 20.85 1.55
C ALA A 152 -12.81 21.48 0.27
N ASN A 153 -12.77 22.80 0.14
CA ASN A 153 -13.21 23.52 -1.05
C ASN A 153 -12.44 23.08 -2.31
N ASN A 154 -11.11 22.99 -2.22
CA ASN A 154 -10.28 22.52 -3.32
C ASN A 154 -10.61 21.08 -3.73
N THR A 155 -10.91 20.22 -2.76
CA THR A 155 -11.26 18.82 -2.99
C THR A 155 -12.62 18.72 -3.68
N VAL A 156 -13.63 19.43 -3.18
CA VAL A 156 -14.97 19.50 -3.79
C VAL A 156 -14.88 20.00 -5.24
N CYS A 157 -14.12 21.08 -5.49
CA CYS A 157 -13.90 21.59 -6.84
C CYS A 157 -13.27 20.56 -7.78
N LYS A 158 -12.23 19.84 -7.32
CA LYS A 158 -11.57 18.79 -8.11
C LYS A 158 -12.49 17.60 -8.38
N CYS A 159 -13.27 17.17 -7.39
CA CYS A 159 -14.26 16.11 -7.55
C CYS A 159 -15.33 16.50 -8.58
N ASN A 160 -15.89 17.70 -8.46
CA ASN A 160 -16.87 18.23 -9.40
C ASN A 160 -16.30 18.31 -10.83
N GLN A 161 -15.05 18.75 -10.99
CA GLN A 161 -14.41 18.78 -12.30
C GLN A 161 -14.23 17.36 -12.87
N THR A 162 -13.83 16.42 -12.03
CA THR A 162 -13.63 15.02 -12.42
C THR A 162 -14.95 14.38 -12.86
N ILE A 163 -16.01 14.56 -12.09
CA ILE A 163 -17.37 14.09 -12.44
C ILE A 163 -17.84 14.72 -13.74
N LYS A 164 -17.69 16.04 -13.91
CA LYS A 164 -18.03 16.73 -15.17
C LYS A 164 -17.27 16.13 -16.36
N ASN A 165 -15.98 15.88 -16.23
CA ASN A 165 -15.16 15.28 -17.29
C ASN A 165 -15.65 13.86 -17.63
N PHE A 166 -15.97 13.04 -16.63
CA PHE A 166 -16.53 11.70 -16.84
C PHE A 166 -17.88 11.75 -17.56
N LEU A 167 -18.81 12.60 -17.12
CA LEU A 167 -20.12 12.76 -17.76
C LEU A 167 -20.02 13.29 -19.20
N LEU A 168 -19.04 14.15 -19.49
CA LEU A 168 -18.78 14.62 -20.86
C LEU A 168 -18.24 13.50 -21.75
N GLN A 169 -17.35 12.64 -21.22
CA GLN A 169 -16.86 11.47 -21.94
C GLN A 169 -17.99 10.49 -22.27
N GLU A 170 -18.91 10.23 -21.32
CA GLU A 170 -20.09 9.39 -21.58
C GLU A 170 -21.04 9.99 -22.63
N LYS A 171 -21.24 11.32 -22.63
CA LYS A 171 -22.03 11.99 -23.68
C LYS A 171 -21.39 11.92 -25.07
N HIS A 172 -20.07 11.79 -25.16
CA HIS A 172 -19.38 11.55 -26.43
C HIS A 172 -19.46 10.10 -26.90
N ILE A 173 -19.91 9.17 -26.04
CA ILE A 173 -20.30 7.79 -26.40
C ILE A 173 -21.82 7.78 -26.63
N GLN A 174 -22.33 8.65 -27.52
CA GLN A 174 -23.65 8.40 -28.10
C GLN A 174 -23.45 7.44 -29.27
N LEU A 175 -24.05 6.25 -29.12
CA LEU A 175 -24.05 5.12 -30.06
C LEU A 175 -24.09 5.56 -31.51
N SER A 176 -23.24 4.96 -32.34
CA SER A 176 -23.30 5.17 -33.78
C SER A 176 -24.66 4.71 -34.29
N GLN A 177 -25.15 5.35 -35.35
CA GLN A 177 -26.45 5.05 -35.94
C GLN A 177 -26.57 3.58 -36.38
N GLU A 178 -25.42 2.92 -36.60
CA GLU A 178 -25.28 1.50 -36.92
C GLU A 178 -25.59 0.58 -35.72
N ASP A 179 -25.23 0.98 -34.50
CA ASP A 179 -25.50 0.19 -33.28
C ASP A 179 -26.99 0.20 -32.92
N ILE A 180 -27.71 1.28 -33.25
CA ILE A 180 -29.16 1.41 -33.04
C ILE A 180 -29.93 0.51 -34.02
N GLN A 181 -29.44 0.36 -35.26
CA GLN A 181 -30.09 -0.45 -36.29
C GLN A 181 -30.00 -1.95 -35.98
N GLN A 182 -28.90 -2.43 -35.36
CA GLN A 182 -28.74 -3.84 -34.98
C GLN A 182 -29.62 -4.28 -33.81
N LEU A 183 -30.07 -3.36 -32.94
CA LEU A 183 -30.96 -3.67 -31.81
C LEU A 183 -32.45 -3.75 -32.19
N LEU A 184 -32.80 -3.32 -33.40
CA LEU A 184 -34.18 -3.32 -33.94
C LEU A 184 -34.43 -4.43 -34.98
N THR A 185 -33.52 -5.39 -35.11
CA THR A 185 -33.67 -6.61 -35.93
C THR A 185 -33.77 -7.83 -35.03
#